data_AF-A0A2N3VLJ3-F1
#
_entry.id   AF-A0A2N3VLJ3-F1
#
_cell.length_a   1.000
_cell.length_b   1.000
_cell.length_c   1.000
_cell.angle_alpha   90.00
_cell.angle_beta   90.00
_cell.angle_gamma   90.00
#
_symmetry.space_group_name_H-M   'P 1'
#
loop_
_entity.id
_entity.type
_entity.pdbx_description
1 polymer ?
#
loop_
_entity_poly.entity_id
_entity_poly.type
_entity_poly.pdbx_seq_one_letter_code
_entity_poly.pdbx_strand_id
1 'polypeptide(L)'
;MSTAVDFAARLIEPRAIVAAGHSAVLAYISPSRPGANFGAKPITADYARALTAAGLDIVSIWQYGKPGDPTPSDWTTGSDGGRRMAEQALATHLSVGAPRQAPIFFAVDEDISLSQWNSTAVEFFRGVNSVLGTAWTGIYGHSRVCAWAIEDGVVGARGEFSWAWQTRAWSGTEREPRAVLYQRVIDTPSNPGPIIDGTRVDVNDILAPDFGQWALDRSVSIPQFTEIDRLGPSHSPREGARVTNFLLHTQEGNGTAESLAAYLNNPANGVSYHYTLRDAVVVRVVPEELAAWSVLSANPFTVNLCFAGSRIAWTRQQWLAIDGDLRIAAFLAVRSAHRHGYSTEVIEPDYYVGEGISDHKYVTRALGIGSHTDVGPNFPWDVFAAHVASFAGGTEPTAIDLRAAASPWLGARRTDGELSTPDGVGRFAEFEHGYIYWHPDTDAHAIPTAIMDKYAELDWETGPLGYPTAEHSELPDPRGSGPGLAQTFQGGIVYRRAAQPAYWVHGAIGARWAAAGYENGELGWPASDETAHDDGVYQSFEFGRIYWVPDQIVALRNSGDPDTPLDRPA
;
A
#
# COMPACT_ATOMS: atom_id res chain seq x y z
N MET A 1 -27.51 23.40 -6.88
CA MET A 1 -26.48 22.39 -7.17
C MET A 1 -25.31 22.66 -6.25
N SER A 2 -24.72 21.63 -5.67
CA SER A 2 -23.51 21.80 -4.86
C SER A 2 -22.34 22.14 -5.77
N THR A 3 -21.41 22.96 -5.29
CA THR A 3 -20.27 23.40 -6.08
C THR A 3 -18.97 23.30 -5.29
N ALA A 4 -17.89 23.02 -6.01
CA ALA A 4 -16.52 23.07 -5.51
C ALA A 4 -15.78 24.25 -6.14
N VAL A 5 -14.71 24.69 -5.49
CA VAL A 5 -13.80 25.71 -6.03
C VAL A 5 -12.39 25.15 -6.15
N ASP A 6 -11.66 25.64 -7.15
CA ASP A 6 -10.23 25.38 -7.28
C ASP A 6 -9.47 26.70 -7.51
N PHE A 7 -8.26 26.77 -6.96
CA PHE A 7 -7.43 27.97 -6.96
C PHE A 7 -5.98 27.62 -6.66
N ALA A 8 -5.05 28.34 -7.30
CA ALA A 8 -3.60 28.12 -7.14
C ALA A 8 -2.86 29.30 -6.50
N ALA A 9 -3.36 30.53 -6.65
CA ALA A 9 -2.60 31.74 -6.34
C ALA A 9 -2.23 31.87 -4.86
N ARG A 10 -3.18 31.61 -3.95
CA ARG A 10 -3.00 31.61 -2.49
C ARG A 10 -4.11 30.86 -1.79
N LEU A 11 -3.88 30.49 -0.54
CA LEU A 11 -4.91 29.95 0.34
C LEU A 11 -6.02 30.98 0.58
N ILE A 12 -7.25 30.47 0.71
CA ILE A 12 -8.47 31.23 0.96
C ILE A 12 -8.97 30.82 2.34
N GLU A 13 -9.47 31.76 3.14
CA GLU A 13 -10.01 31.39 4.45
C GLU A 13 -11.20 30.40 4.30
N PRO A 14 -11.19 29.22 4.97
CA PRO A 14 -12.21 28.19 4.75
C PRO A 14 -13.65 28.64 4.99
N ARG A 15 -13.94 29.46 6.00
CA ARG A 15 -15.30 29.96 6.24
C ARG A 15 -15.76 30.93 5.16
N ALA A 16 -14.86 31.63 4.48
CA ALA A 16 -15.18 32.49 3.33
C ALA A 16 -15.64 31.65 2.13
N ILE A 17 -15.05 30.46 1.93
CA ILE A 17 -15.49 29.50 0.90
C ILE A 17 -16.92 29.01 1.22
N VAL A 18 -17.18 28.64 2.47
CA VAL A 18 -18.53 28.24 2.93
C VAL A 18 -19.52 29.41 2.78
N ALA A 19 -19.14 30.62 3.17
CA ALA A 19 -19.98 31.81 3.06
C ALA A 19 -20.29 32.19 1.59
N ALA A 20 -19.40 31.86 0.66
CA ALA A 20 -19.63 31.99 -0.78
C ALA A 20 -20.55 30.90 -1.35
N GLY A 21 -20.96 29.91 -0.54
CA GLY A 21 -21.93 28.88 -0.91
C GLY A 21 -21.32 27.63 -1.56
N HIS A 22 -20.00 27.44 -1.43
CA HIS A 22 -19.31 26.26 -1.94
C HIS A 22 -19.16 25.20 -0.84
N SER A 23 -19.20 23.92 -1.23
CA SER A 23 -19.15 22.78 -0.31
C SER A 23 -17.83 22.01 -0.33
N ALA A 24 -16.95 22.31 -1.30
CA ALA A 24 -15.72 21.55 -1.48
C ALA A 24 -14.60 22.40 -2.09
N VAL A 25 -13.35 21.94 -1.91
CA VAL A 25 -12.16 22.47 -2.56
C VAL A 25 -11.47 21.36 -3.36
N LEU A 26 -11.20 21.63 -4.64
CA LEU A 26 -10.34 20.77 -5.46
C LEU A 26 -8.89 21.27 -5.28
N ALA A 27 -8.16 20.59 -4.41
CA ALA A 27 -6.89 21.05 -3.87
C ALA A 27 -5.71 20.47 -4.63
N TYR A 28 -4.79 21.35 -5.04
CA TYR A 28 -3.58 20.94 -5.73
C TYR A 28 -2.58 20.27 -4.77
N ILE A 29 -2.22 19.04 -5.07
CA ILE A 29 -1.17 18.28 -4.36
C ILE A 29 0.16 18.29 -5.12
N SER A 30 0.23 19.03 -6.24
CA SER A 30 1.47 19.26 -6.99
C SER A 30 2.25 20.47 -6.43
N PRO A 31 3.59 20.47 -6.58
CA PRO A 31 4.40 21.65 -6.26
C PRO A 31 4.23 22.78 -7.27
N SER A 32 4.72 23.97 -6.92
CA SER A 32 4.91 25.05 -7.89
C SER A 32 6.00 24.68 -8.90
N ARG A 33 5.72 24.86 -10.20
CA ARG A 33 6.72 24.73 -11.25
C ARG A 33 7.76 25.88 -11.21
N PRO A 34 8.97 25.68 -11.77
CA PRO A 34 10.01 26.71 -11.81
C PRO A 34 9.52 28.04 -12.36
N GLY A 35 9.84 29.14 -11.67
CA GLY A 35 9.45 30.50 -12.08
C GLY A 35 8.00 30.88 -11.74
N ALA A 36 7.18 29.95 -11.24
CA ALA A 36 5.88 30.27 -10.65
C ALA A 36 5.95 30.25 -9.11
N ASN A 37 5.12 31.07 -8.46
CA ASN A 37 4.97 31.07 -7.00
C ASN A 37 3.48 30.98 -6.67
N PHE A 38 2.98 29.75 -6.52
CA PHE A 38 1.58 29.48 -6.18
C PHE A 38 1.47 29.23 -4.68
N GLY A 39 0.83 30.15 -3.96
CA GLY A 39 0.65 30.04 -2.51
C GLY A 39 -0.32 28.94 -2.07
N ALA A 40 -1.00 28.25 -3.00
CA ALA A 40 -1.87 27.12 -2.71
C ALA A 40 -1.38 25.79 -3.32
N LYS A 41 -0.13 25.73 -3.84
CA LYS A 41 0.46 24.51 -4.43
C LYS A 41 1.80 24.14 -3.76
N PRO A 42 1.88 23.00 -3.04
CA PRO A 42 0.80 22.05 -2.72
C PRO A 42 -0.05 22.53 -1.54
N ILE A 43 -1.22 21.92 -1.35
CA ILE A 43 -1.97 21.96 -0.08
C ILE A 43 -1.11 21.46 1.09
N THR A 44 -1.35 21.97 2.30
CA THR A 44 -0.71 21.52 3.54
C THR A 44 -1.69 20.77 4.44
N ALA A 45 -1.16 19.92 5.33
CA ALA A 45 -1.96 19.19 6.31
C ALA A 45 -2.76 20.14 7.24
N ASP A 46 -2.17 21.28 7.62
CA ASP A 46 -2.86 22.30 8.43
C ASP A 46 -4.06 22.88 7.70
N TYR A 47 -3.89 23.21 6.41
CA TYR A 47 -4.98 23.77 5.61
C TYR A 47 -6.07 22.73 5.33
N ALA A 48 -5.70 21.47 5.06
CA ALA A 48 -6.65 20.38 4.91
C ALA A 48 -7.50 20.17 6.18
N ARG A 49 -6.87 20.21 7.37
CA ARG A 49 -7.60 20.19 8.65
C ARG A 49 -8.52 21.40 8.80
N ALA A 50 -8.08 22.59 8.40
CA ALA A 50 -8.88 23.81 8.50
C ALA A 50 -10.11 23.77 7.56
N LEU A 51 -9.96 23.25 6.34
CA LEU A 51 -11.06 23.01 5.41
C LEU A 51 -12.08 22.02 6.00
N THR A 52 -11.59 20.88 6.49
CA THR A 52 -12.42 19.83 7.10
C THR A 52 -13.17 20.37 8.33
N ALA A 53 -12.50 21.14 9.20
CA ALA A 53 -13.11 21.76 10.37
C ALA A 53 -14.17 22.81 10.02
N ALA A 54 -14.11 23.40 8.83
CA ALA A 54 -15.14 24.29 8.30
C ALA A 54 -16.31 23.54 7.62
N GLY A 55 -16.24 22.20 7.53
CA GLY A 55 -17.25 21.37 6.88
C GLY A 55 -17.12 21.31 5.35
N LEU A 56 -15.95 21.63 4.80
CA LEU A 56 -15.68 21.52 3.37
C LEU A 56 -15.08 20.16 3.03
N ASP A 57 -15.59 19.57 1.95
CA ASP A 57 -14.95 18.42 1.31
C ASP A 57 -13.66 18.81 0.58
N ILE A 58 -12.77 17.85 0.40
CA ILE A 58 -11.50 18.03 -0.30
C ILE A 58 -11.37 16.96 -1.39
N VAL A 59 -10.91 17.34 -2.57
CA VAL A 59 -10.58 16.41 -3.67
C VAL A 59 -9.18 16.74 -4.16
N SER A 60 -8.38 15.72 -4.46
CA SER A 60 -6.99 15.90 -4.88
C SER A 60 -6.86 16.07 -6.39
N ILE A 61 -6.09 17.07 -6.81
CA ILE A 61 -5.71 17.28 -8.21
C ILE A 61 -4.20 17.47 -8.35
N TRP A 62 -3.63 16.79 -9.33
CA TRP A 62 -2.25 16.98 -9.77
C TRP A 62 -2.23 17.76 -11.09
N GLN A 63 -1.51 18.88 -11.05
CA GLN A 63 -1.12 19.63 -12.25
C GLN A 63 0.17 20.38 -11.96
N TYR A 64 1.28 19.97 -12.57
CA TYR A 64 2.58 20.59 -12.42
C TYR A 64 2.93 21.46 -13.64
N GLY A 65 2.99 20.83 -14.81
CA GLY A 65 3.30 21.45 -16.10
C GLY A 65 2.18 22.31 -16.69
N LYS A 66 2.52 23.08 -17.73
CA LYS A 66 1.56 23.94 -18.46
C LYS A 66 1.94 24.03 -19.94
N PRO A 67 0.99 24.05 -20.89
CA PRO A 67 1.31 24.24 -22.31
C PRO A 67 2.03 25.57 -22.56
N GLY A 68 3.07 25.54 -23.40
CA GLY A 68 3.87 26.71 -23.77
C GLY A 68 4.84 27.24 -22.70
N ASP A 69 4.92 26.57 -21.54
CA ASP A 69 5.88 26.84 -20.47
C ASP A 69 7.15 25.98 -20.69
N PRO A 70 8.34 26.41 -20.21
CA PRO A 70 9.52 25.55 -20.17
C PRO A 70 9.30 24.20 -19.45
N THR A 71 8.30 24.16 -18.57
CA THR A 71 7.75 22.94 -17.97
C THR A 71 6.47 22.54 -18.73
N PRO A 72 6.56 21.72 -19.80
CA PRO A 72 5.41 21.39 -20.65
C PRO A 72 4.37 20.59 -19.86
N SER A 73 3.18 20.45 -20.44
CA SER A 73 2.08 19.68 -19.85
C SER A 73 2.51 18.27 -19.44
N ASP A 74 2.03 17.84 -18.26
CA ASP A 74 2.46 16.61 -17.59
C ASP A 74 2.34 15.37 -18.49
N TRP A 75 1.24 15.27 -19.25
CA TRP A 75 0.97 14.13 -20.12
C TRP A 75 2.02 13.92 -21.22
N THR A 76 2.77 14.95 -21.64
CA THR A 76 3.81 14.83 -22.67
C THR A 76 5.01 13.97 -22.23
N THR A 77 5.10 13.67 -20.94
CA THR A 77 6.20 12.89 -20.35
C THR A 77 6.02 11.37 -20.51
N GLY A 78 4.86 10.92 -21.02
CA GLY A 78 4.56 9.51 -21.23
C GLY A 78 4.54 8.69 -19.94
N SER A 79 4.65 7.37 -20.06
CA SER A 79 4.49 6.43 -18.95
C SER A 79 5.46 6.69 -17.78
N ASP A 80 6.75 6.88 -18.04
CA ASP A 80 7.74 7.12 -16.98
C ASP A 80 7.44 8.39 -16.18
N GLY A 81 7.00 9.45 -16.85
CA GLY A 81 6.63 10.68 -16.16
C GLY A 81 5.30 10.56 -15.41
N GLY A 82 4.32 9.85 -15.97
CA GLY A 82 3.08 9.49 -15.29
C GLY A 82 3.33 8.75 -13.98
N ARG A 83 4.19 7.73 -14.00
CA ARG A 83 4.60 6.99 -12.79
C ARG A 83 5.26 7.91 -11.76
N ARG A 84 6.30 8.67 -12.14
CA ARG A 84 7.03 9.56 -11.22
C ARG A 84 6.13 10.63 -10.58
N MET A 85 5.21 11.19 -11.35
CA MET A 85 4.27 12.19 -10.84
C MET A 85 3.22 11.55 -9.94
N ALA A 86 2.77 10.34 -10.25
CA ALA A 86 1.84 9.59 -9.40
C ALA A 86 2.48 9.19 -8.06
N GLU A 87 3.76 8.81 -8.04
CA GLU A 87 4.51 8.56 -6.80
C GLU A 87 4.55 9.83 -5.93
N GLN A 88 4.86 10.99 -6.51
CA GLN A 88 4.87 12.27 -5.79
C GLN A 88 3.49 12.72 -5.34
N ALA A 89 2.48 12.53 -6.20
CA ALA A 89 1.09 12.85 -5.91
C ALA A 89 0.59 12.01 -4.72
N LEU A 90 0.80 10.70 -4.77
CA LEU A 90 0.43 9.79 -3.70
C LEU A 90 1.13 10.13 -2.38
N ALA A 91 2.44 10.38 -2.42
CA ALA A 91 3.20 10.78 -1.24
C ALA A 91 2.64 12.05 -0.62
N THR A 92 2.39 13.09 -1.42
CA THR A 92 1.83 14.36 -0.94
C THR A 92 0.42 14.15 -0.39
N HIS A 93 -0.46 13.49 -1.15
CA HIS A 93 -1.84 13.14 -0.79
C HIS A 93 -1.91 12.49 0.59
N LEU A 94 -1.12 11.43 0.82
CA LEU A 94 -1.09 10.75 2.12
C LEU A 94 -0.49 11.63 3.22
N SER A 95 0.59 12.38 2.94
CA SER A 95 1.24 13.24 3.94
C SER A 95 0.34 14.36 4.48
N VAL A 96 -0.64 14.81 3.69
CA VAL A 96 -1.59 15.86 4.08
C VAL A 96 -2.87 15.30 4.72
N GLY A 97 -2.91 13.99 4.96
CA GLY A 97 -4.00 13.31 5.68
C GLY A 97 -5.16 12.86 4.80
N ALA A 98 -4.98 12.80 3.48
CA ALA A 98 -6.00 12.25 2.59
C ALA A 98 -6.05 10.72 2.69
N PRO A 99 -7.25 10.10 2.62
CA PRO A 99 -7.36 8.66 2.59
C PRO A 99 -6.87 8.14 1.23
N ARG A 100 -6.22 6.97 1.24
CA ARG A 100 -5.78 6.34 -0.02
C ARG A 100 -6.96 6.02 -0.95
N GLN A 101 -8.10 5.66 -0.38
CA GLN A 101 -9.33 5.39 -1.14
C GLN A 101 -10.05 6.69 -1.55
N ALA A 102 -9.31 7.76 -1.86
CA ALA A 102 -9.82 8.93 -2.55
C ALA A 102 -9.03 9.10 -3.86
N PRO A 103 -9.70 9.30 -4.99
CA PRO A 103 -9.02 9.41 -6.27
C PRO A 103 -8.14 10.65 -6.33
N ILE A 104 -7.06 10.55 -7.11
CA ILE A 104 -6.26 11.71 -7.51
C ILE A 104 -6.55 11.99 -8.97
N PHE A 105 -7.03 13.20 -9.25
CA PHE A 105 -7.23 13.65 -10.62
C PHE A 105 -5.88 14.11 -11.20
N PHE A 106 -5.58 13.75 -12.45
CA PHE A 106 -4.43 14.26 -13.19
C PHE A 106 -4.91 15.12 -14.36
N ALA A 107 -4.28 16.28 -14.52
CA ALA A 107 -4.71 17.27 -15.49
C ALA A 107 -4.13 17.05 -16.90
N VAL A 108 -5.03 17.01 -17.88
CA VAL A 108 -4.75 17.33 -19.29
C VAL A 108 -5.32 18.74 -19.54
N ASP A 109 -4.58 19.75 -19.11
CA ASP A 109 -5.00 21.17 -19.13
C ASP A 109 -4.72 21.86 -20.47
N GLU A 110 -5.06 21.20 -21.58
CA GLU A 110 -4.98 21.78 -22.93
C GLU A 110 -5.87 21.03 -23.94
N ASP A 111 -6.07 21.63 -25.12
CA ASP A 111 -6.83 21.07 -26.24
C ASP A 111 -5.99 20.07 -27.04
N ILE A 112 -6.03 18.79 -26.69
CA ILE A 112 -5.25 17.75 -27.37
C ILE A 112 -6.08 16.99 -28.41
N SER A 113 -5.43 16.63 -29.50
CA SER A 113 -6.01 15.75 -30.52
C SER A 113 -6.04 14.29 -30.06
N LEU A 114 -6.92 13.49 -30.69
CA LEU A 114 -6.95 12.03 -30.49
C LEU A 114 -5.60 11.38 -30.82
N SER A 115 -4.85 11.94 -31.77
CA SER A 115 -3.51 11.45 -32.09
C SER A 115 -2.54 11.61 -30.91
N GLN A 116 -2.56 12.77 -30.24
CA GLN A 116 -1.72 13.02 -29.06
C GLN A 116 -2.17 12.19 -27.86
N TRP A 117 -3.48 11.98 -27.72
CA TRP A 117 -4.03 11.06 -26.72
C TRP A 117 -3.47 9.65 -26.91
N ASN A 118 -3.71 9.06 -28.09
CA ASN A 118 -3.32 7.70 -28.42
C ASN A 118 -1.79 7.48 -28.39
N SER A 119 -1.00 8.51 -28.71
CA SER A 119 0.45 8.36 -28.77
C SER A 119 1.14 8.53 -27.43
N THR A 120 0.57 9.32 -26.50
CA THR A 120 1.34 9.81 -25.36
C THR A 120 0.51 9.98 -24.09
N ALA A 121 -0.66 10.63 -24.16
CA ALA A 121 -1.44 10.89 -22.95
C ALA A 121 -1.98 9.60 -22.32
N VAL A 122 -2.44 8.63 -23.14
CA VAL A 122 -2.88 7.32 -22.62
C VAL A 122 -1.74 6.59 -21.91
N GLU A 123 -0.50 6.68 -22.41
CA GLU A 123 0.68 6.09 -21.78
C GLU A 123 1.03 6.77 -20.46
N PHE A 124 0.89 8.09 -20.38
CA PHE A 124 1.02 8.81 -19.11
C PHE A 124 0.03 8.28 -18.06
N PHE A 125 -1.24 8.10 -18.41
CA PHE A 125 -2.23 7.55 -17.48
C PHE A 125 -1.97 6.08 -17.14
N ARG A 126 -1.45 5.26 -18.06
CA ARG A 126 -0.96 3.90 -17.75
C ARG A 126 0.19 3.93 -16.73
N GLY A 127 1.09 4.89 -16.86
CA GLY A 127 2.13 5.17 -15.86
C GLY A 127 1.55 5.55 -14.50
N VAL A 128 0.55 6.43 -14.46
CA VAL A 128 -0.16 6.79 -13.21
C VAL A 128 -0.83 5.56 -12.58
N ASN A 129 -1.48 4.72 -13.39
CA ASN A 129 -2.17 3.52 -12.94
C ASN A 129 -1.23 2.47 -12.35
N SER A 130 0.04 2.45 -12.76
CA SER A 130 1.04 1.57 -12.15
C SER A 130 1.32 1.88 -10.67
N VAL A 131 0.94 3.07 -10.20
CA VAL A 131 1.15 3.52 -8.81
C VAL A 131 -0.17 3.55 -8.03
N LEU A 132 -1.20 4.17 -8.61
CA LEU A 132 -2.48 4.38 -7.93
C LEU A 132 -3.45 3.21 -8.11
N GLY A 133 -3.30 2.45 -9.19
CA GLY A 133 -4.34 1.57 -9.71
C GLY A 133 -5.46 2.36 -10.39
N THR A 134 -5.99 1.82 -11.49
CA THR A 134 -7.05 2.46 -12.29
C THR A 134 -8.25 2.89 -11.44
N ALA A 135 -8.61 2.12 -10.40
CA ALA A 135 -9.75 2.41 -9.52
C ALA A 135 -9.67 3.76 -8.78
N TRP A 136 -8.48 4.35 -8.68
CA TRP A 136 -8.18 5.58 -7.93
C TRP A 136 -7.58 6.69 -8.81
N THR A 137 -7.41 6.43 -10.10
CA THR A 137 -6.96 7.44 -11.05
C THR A 137 -8.15 8.22 -11.60
N GLY A 138 -8.11 9.55 -11.44
CA GLY A 138 -9.02 10.48 -12.09
C GLY A 138 -8.35 11.31 -13.17
N ILE A 139 -9.15 11.92 -14.04
CA ILE A 139 -8.70 12.80 -15.11
C ILE A 139 -9.43 14.13 -15.06
N TYR A 140 -8.67 15.22 -15.21
CA TYR A 140 -9.21 16.53 -15.56
C TYR A 140 -8.90 16.83 -17.03
N GLY A 141 -9.89 17.29 -17.81
CA GLY A 141 -9.68 17.63 -19.22
C GLY A 141 -10.96 18.03 -19.95
N HIS A 142 -10.88 18.28 -21.25
CA HIS A 142 -12.06 18.55 -22.07
C HIS A 142 -12.90 17.29 -22.32
N SER A 143 -14.14 17.46 -22.81
CA SER A 143 -15.14 16.40 -23.01
C SER A 143 -14.56 15.12 -23.61
N ARG A 144 -13.86 15.26 -24.74
CA ARG A 144 -13.31 14.14 -25.49
C ARG A 144 -12.17 13.43 -24.76
N VAL A 145 -11.29 14.14 -24.06
CA VAL A 145 -10.24 13.52 -23.25
C VAL A 145 -10.82 12.71 -22.11
N CYS A 146 -11.85 13.22 -21.44
CA CYS A 146 -12.57 12.43 -20.44
C CYS A 146 -13.20 11.17 -21.06
N ALA A 147 -13.84 11.30 -22.22
CA ALA A 147 -14.45 10.16 -22.93
C ALA A 147 -13.41 9.09 -23.31
N TRP A 148 -12.28 9.50 -23.90
CA TRP A 148 -11.21 8.59 -24.30
C TRP A 148 -10.57 7.89 -23.10
N ALA A 149 -10.35 8.59 -21.99
CA ALA A 149 -9.82 7.99 -20.77
C ALA A 149 -10.72 6.87 -20.21
N ILE A 150 -12.04 7.08 -20.29
CA ILE A 150 -13.03 6.09 -19.86
C ILE A 150 -13.06 4.91 -20.85
N GLU A 151 -13.08 5.19 -22.16
CA GLU A 151 -13.09 4.17 -23.22
C GLU A 151 -11.84 3.29 -23.20
N ASP A 152 -10.67 3.86 -22.93
CA ASP A 152 -9.39 3.14 -22.80
C ASP A 152 -9.19 2.48 -21.42
N GLY A 153 -10.15 2.65 -20.50
CA GLY A 153 -10.11 2.01 -19.18
C GLY A 153 -8.95 2.48 -18.31
N VAL A 154 -8.51 3.75 -18.46
CA VAL A 154 -7.37 4.30 -17.70
C VAL A 154 -7.78 5.19 -16.52
N VAL A 155 -9.08 5.33 -16.26
CA VAL A 155 -9.64 6.03 -15.08
C VAL A 155 -10.70 5.19 -14.39
N GLY A 156 -10.88 5.40 -13.10
CA GLY A 156 -11.75 4.58 -12.27
C GLY A 156 -13.24 4.79 -12.56
N ALA A 157 -13.98 3.69 -12.72
CA ALA A 157 -15.44 3.70 -12.81
C ALA A 157 -16.09 3.69 -11.41
N ARG A 158 -17.28 4.31 -11.31
CA ARG A 158 -18.12 4.41 -10.11
C ARG A 158 -19.60 4.38 -10.48
N GLY A 159 -20.15 3.17 -10.61
CA GLY A 159 -21.54 3.00 -11.07
C GLY A 159 -21.70 3.56 -12.48
N GLU A 160 -22.63 4.52 -12.65
CA GLU A 160 -22.83 5.23 -13.92
C GLU A 160 -21.81 6.36 -14.18
N PHE A 161 -20.97 6.67 -13.19
CA PHE A 161 -19.96 7.71 -13.26
C PHE A 161 -18.54 7.13 -13.44
N SER A 162 -17.59 8.01 -13.69
CA SER A 162 -16.16 7.76 -13.68
C SER A 162 -15.45 8.95 -13.07
N TRP A 163 -14.21 8.78 -12.61
CA TRP A 163 -13.36 9.86 -12.09
C TRP A 163 -12.93 10.83 -13.19
N ALA A 164 -13.89 11.43 -13.88
CA ALA A 164 -13.72 12.45 -14.88
C ALA A 164 -14.21 13.79 -14.33
N TRP A 165 -13.31 14.76 -14.37
CA TRP A 165 -13.58 16.16 -14.10
C TRP A 165 -13.46 16.93 -15.42
N GLN A 166 -14.59 17.20 -16.04
CA GLN A 166 -14.62 17.87 -17.33
C GLN A 166 -14.44 19.39 -17.15
N THR A 167 -13.62 20.05 -17.95
CA THR A 167 -13.65 21.52 -18.08
C THR A 167 -14.53 22.00 -19.24
N ARG A 168 -15.19 23.15 -19.08
CA ARG A 168 -15.88 23.83 -20.19
C ARG A 168 -14.89 24.30 -21.27
N ALA A 169 -13.64 24.59 -20.88
CA ALA A 169 -12.60 24.94 -21.85
C ALA A 169 -12.46 23.81 -22.87
N TRP A 170 -12.35 24.19 -24.15
CA TRP A 170 -12.16 23.27 -25.30
C TRP A 170 -13.29 22.24 -25.56
N SER A 171 -14.29 22.13 -24.67
CA SER A 171 -15.43 21.20 -24.82
C SER A 171 -16.55 21.72 -25.72
N GLY A 172 -16.53 22.99 -26.11
CA GLY A 172 -17.64 23.60 -26.84
C GLY A 172 -18.97 23.50 -26.08
N THR A 173 -19.92 22.72 -26.63
CA THR A 173 -21.23 22.45 -25.98
C THR A 173 -21.34 21.01 -25.45
N GLU A 174 -20.29 20.21 -25.62
CA GLU A 174 -20.30 18.80 -25.25
C GLU A 174 -20.21 18.60 -23.73
N ARG A 175 -20.86 17.54 -23.26
CA ARG A 175 -20.84 17.08 -21.87
C ARG A 175 -20.59 15.58 -21.85
N GLU A 176 -19.59 15.16 -21.09
CA GLU A 176 -19.35 13.76 -20.75
C GLU A 176 -20.32 13.37 -19.62
N PRO A 177 -21.37 12.58 -19.91
CA PRO A 177 -22.40 12.24 -18.93
C PRO A 177 -21.86 11.45 -17.74
N ARG A 178 -20.73 10.75 -17.89
CA ARG A 178 -20.10 9.95 -16.82
C ARG A 178 -19.22 10.78 -15.88
N ALA A 179 -19.03 12.08 -16.12
CA ALA A 179 -18.18 12.93 -15.29
C ALA A 179 -18.78 13.18 -13.89
N VAL A 180 -17.94 13.11 -12.85
CA VAL A 180 -18.33 13.45 -11.46
C VAL A 180 -18.24 14.94 -11.16
N LEU A 181 -17.44 15.68 -11.92
CA LEU A 181 -17.19 17.12 -11.74
C LEU A 181 -17.25 17.86 -13.09
N TYR A 182 -17.69 19.11 -13.08
CA TYR A 182 -17.65 20.00 -14.25
C TYR A 182 -17.18 21.41 -13.91
N GLN A 183 -16.02 21.82 -14.44
CA GLN A 183 -15.53 23.20 -14.33
C GLN A 183 -16.35 24.10 -15.27
N ARG A 184 -17.32 24.80 -14.68
CA ARG A 184 -18.25 25.69 -15.41
C ARG A 184 -17.69 27.09 -15.57
N VAL A 185 -16.93 27.56 -14.58
CA VAL A 185 -16.27 28.88 -14.60
C VAL A 185 -14.76 28.66 -14.52
N ILE A 186 -14.06 29.16 -15.54
CA ILE A 186 -12.59 29.20 -15.62
C ILE A 186 -12.20 30.67 -15.53
N ASP A 187 -11.42 31.03 -14.52
CA ASP A 187 -10.90 32.37 -14.28
C ASP A 187 -9.92 32.73 -15.38
N THR A 188 -10.37 33.65 -16.23
CA THR A 188 -9.58 34.19 -17.32
C THR A 188 -9.81 35.70 -17.40
N PRO A 189 -8.90 36.47 -18.01
CA PRO A 189 -9.12 37.90 -18.20
C PRO A 189 -10.43 38.23 -18.95
N SER A 190 -10.87 37.34 -19.85
CA SER A 190 -12.09 37.50 -20.65
C SER A 190 -13.35 36.93 -19.98
N ASN A 191 -13.20 36.03 -19.02
CA ASN A 191 -14.30 35.46 -18.23
C ASN A 191 -13.82 35.28 -16.77
N PRO A 192 -13.77 36.38 -16.00
CA PRO A 192 -13.15 36.34 -14.70
C PRO A 192 -13.99 35.57 -13.68
N GLY A 193 -13.32 34.75 -12.88
CA GLY A 193 -13.93 33.98 -11.80
C GLY A 193 -14.46 34.87 -10.67
N PRO A 194 -15.41 34.37 -9.86
CA PRO A 194 -15.87 35.06 -8.66
C PRO A 194 -14.71 35.27 -7.68
N ILE A 195 -14.83 36.29 -6.84
CA ILE A 195 -13.83 36.63 -5.83
C ILE A 195 -14.29 36.08 -4.47
N ILE A 196 -13.44 35.27 -3.84
CA ILE A 196 -13.62 34.78 -2.47
C ILE A 196 -12.39 35.21 -1.67
N ASP A 197 -12.63 35.91 -0.55
CA ASP A 197 -11.56 36.46 0.29
C ASP A 197 -10.57 37.37 -0.46
N GLY A 198 -10.90 37.87 -1.65
CA GLY A 198 -9.96 38.66 -2.49
C GLY A 198 -9.13 37.81 -3.47
N THR A 199 -9.43 36.52 -3.64
CA THR A 199 -8.84 35.64 -4.65
C THR A 199 -9.89 35.28 -5.70
N ARG A 200 -9.53 35.34 -6.99
CA ARG A 200 -10.38 34.77 -8.04
C ARG A 200 -10.26 33.25 -8.05
N VAL A 201 -11.39 32.58 -8.20
CA VAL A 201 -11.47 31.12 -8.17
C VAL A 201 -12.18 30.58 -9.41
N ASP A 202 -11.86 29.35 -9.74
CA ASP A 202 -12.64 28.54 -10.67
C ASP A 202 -13.84 27.92 -9.92
N VAL A 203 -14.93 27.66 -10.64
CA VAL A 203 -16.15 27.07 -10.06
C VAL A 203 -16.54 25.81 -10.78
N ASN A 204 -16.72 24.76 -9.99
CA ASN A 204 -16.99 23.40 -10.43
C ASN A 204 -18.35 22.93 -9.92
N ASP A 205 -19.19 22.42 -10.81
CA ASP A 205 -20.44 21.76 -10.44
C ASP A 205 -20.14 20.31 -10.00
N ILE A 206 -20.71 19.90 -8.87
CA ILE A 206 -20.65 18.52 -8.37
C ILE A 206 -21.82 17.75 -8.96
N LEU A 207 -21.50 16.67 -9.69
CA LEU A 207 -22.47 15.93 -10.52
C LEU A 207 -22.85 14.56 -9.94
N ALA A 208 -22.02 14.04 -9.03
CA ALA A 208 -22.22 12.75 -8.39
C ALA A 208 -22.16 12.87 -6.86
N PRO A 209 -22.89 12.01 -6.12
CA PRO A 209 -22.77 11.94 -4.65
C PRO A 209 -21.37 11.54 -4.19
N ASP A 210 -20.76 10.60 -4.92
CA ASP A 210 -19.34 10.27 -4.80
C ASP A 210 -18.59 10.97 -5.93
N PHE A 211 -17.90 12.07 -5.61
CA PHE A 211 -17.15 12.88 -6.56
C PHE A 211 -15.64 12.87 -6.27
N GLY A 212 -15.20 11.93 -5.44
CA GLY A 212 -13.81 11.79 -5.03
C GLY A 212 -13.43 12.53 -3.75
N GLN A 213 -14.42 12.99 -2.97
CA GLN A 213 -14.19 13.67 -1.70
C GLN A 213 -13.48 12.79 -0.67
N TRP A 214 -12.54 13.36 0.08
CA TRP A 214 -11.78 12.65 1.11
C TRP A 214 -12.67 12.16 2.27
N ALA A 215 -13.71 12.90 2.64
CA ALA A 215 -14.53 12.55 3.80
C ALA A 215 -15.42 11.31 3.57
N LEU A 216 -15.62 10.90 2.32
CA LEU A 216 -16.38 9.69 2.02
C LEU A 216 -15.48 8.48 2.27
N ASP A 217 -15.86 7.67 3.26
CA ASP A 217 -15.22 6.40 3.54
C ASP A 217 -15.45 5.43 2.36
N ARG A 218 -14.37 5.13 1.65
CA ARG A 218 -14.33 4.13 0.57
C ARG A 218 -13.45 2.94 0.95
N SER A 219 -13.11 2.80 2.24
CA SER A 219 -12.32 1.67 2.72
C SER A 219 -13.09 0.37 2.47
N VAL A 220 -12.35 -0.64 2.02
CA VAL A 220 -12.93 -1.97 1.81
C VAL A 220 -13.14 -2.61 3.17
N SER A 221 -14.40 -2.76 3.59
CA SER A 221 -14.74 -3.49 4.82
C SER A 221 -14.37 -4.97 4.67
N ILE A 222 -13.22 -5.34 5.26
CA ILE A 222 -12.77 -6.72 5.41
C ILE A 222 -13.80 -7.46 6.28
N PRO A 223 -14.30 -8.64 5.85
CA PRO A 223 -15.24 -9.40 6.66
C PRO A 223 -14.57 -9.83 7.97
N GLN A 224 -15.33 -9.77 9.08
CA GLN A 224 -14.87 -10.30 10.36
C GLN A 224 -15.02 -11.83 10.35
N PHE A 225 -13.94 -12.56 10.66
CA PHE A 225 -13.94 -14.02 10.75
C PHE A 225 -12.85 -14.51 11.70
N THR A 226 -12.99 -15.75 12.18
CA THR A 226 -11.97 -16.45 12.96
C THR A 226 -11.15 -17.32 12.02
N GLU A 227 -9.83 -17.12 11.96
CA GLU A 227 -8.91 -17.98 11.22
C GLU A 227 -8.18 -18.91 12.19
N ILE A 228 -8.24 -20.23 11.94
CA ILE A 228 -7.65 -21.26 12.80
C ILE A 228 -6.67 -22.09 11.98
N ASP A 229 -5.46 -22.28 12.50
CA ASP A 229 -4.51 -23.23 11.95
C ASP A 229 -4.77 -24.65 12.46
N ARG A 230 -5.06 -25.56 11.53
CA ARG A 230 -5.06 -27.01 11.75
C ARG A 230 -4.41 -27.69 10.57
N LEU A 231 -3.16 -27.34 10.32
CA LEU A 231 -2.40 -27.91 9.22
C LEU A 231 -2.23 -29.42 9.40
N GLY A 232 -2.40 -30.18 8.33
CA GLY A 232 -2.27 -31.64 8.36
C GLY A 232 -1.52 -32.21 7.16
N PRO A 233 -1.21 -33.53 7.18
CA PRO A 233 -0.28 -34.15 6.24
C PRO A 233 -0.89 -34.52 4.88
N SER A 234 -2.17 -34.22 4.67
CA SER A 234 -2.91 -34.60 3.45
C SER A 234 -2.60 -33.65 2.29
N HIS A 235 -1.36 -33.62 1.82
CA HIS A 235 -0.91 -32.72 0.76
C HIS A 235 0.25 -33.31 -0.03
N SER A 236 0.59 -32.68 -1.15
CA SER A 236 1.77 -33.00 -1.96
C SER A 236 2.57 -31.74 -2.29
N PRO A 237 3.84 -31.87 -2.71
CA PRO A 237 4.57 -30.76 -3.32
C PRO A 237 3.83 -30.23 -4.55
N ARG A 238 4.03 -28.94 -4.87
CA ARG A 238 3.53 -28.33 -6.12
C ARG A 238 4.43 -28.60 -7.33
N GLU A 239 5.58 -29.25 -7.14
CA GLU A 239 6.54 -29.57 -8.22
C GLU A 239 6.95 -28.33 -9.05
N GLY A 240 7.06 -27.16 -8.41
CA GLY A 240 7.41 -25.90 -9.06
C GLY A 240 6.30 -25.27 -9.91
N ALA A 241 5.09 -25.82 -9.90
CA ALA A 241 3.95 -25.23 -10.60
C ALA A 241 3.55 -23.89 -9.97
N ARG A 242 3.33 -22.87 -10.81
CA ARG A 242 2.76 -21.60 -10.38
C ARG A 242 1.26 -21.78 -10.10
N VAL A 243 0.78 -21.17 -9.02
CA VAL A 243 -0.65 -21.11 -8.71
C VAL A 243 -1.34 -20.16 -9.68
N THR A 244 -2.43 -20.61 -10.31
CA THR A 244 -3.18 -19.84 -11.32
C THR A 244 -4.65 -19.67 -10.98
N ASN A 245 -5.20 -20.48 -10.07
CA ASN A 245 -6.64 -20.47 -9.80
C ASN A 245 -6.98 -20.70 -8.33
N PHE A 246 -8.06 -20.06 -7.89
CA PHE A 246 -8.74 -20.34 -6.62
C PHE A 246 -10.05 -21.06 -6.90
N LEU A 247 -10.28 -22.23 -6.32
CA LEU A 247 -11.41 -23.10 -6.63
C LEU A 247 -12.32 -23.31 -5.42
N LEU A 248 -13.61 -23.06 -5.64
CA LEU A 248 -14.68 -23.29 -4.67
C LEU A 248 -15.22 -24.72 -4.76
N HIS A 249 -15.52 -25.31 -3.59
CA HIS A 249 -16.01 -26.68 -3.44
C HIS A 249 -17.19 -26.76 -2.47
N THR A 250 -18.03 -27.78 -2.63
CA THR A 250 -19.00 -28.17 -1.61
C THR A 250 -18.56 -29.42 -0.83
N GLN A 251 -19.08 -29.61 0.38
CA GLN A 251 -18.70 -30.75 1.23
C GLN A 251 -19.49 -32.02 0.89
N GLU A 252 -20.74 -31.88 0.45
CA GLU A 252 -21.75 -32.95 0.46
C GLU A 252 -22.01 -33.52 1.87
N GLY A 253 -21.93 -32.66 2.89
CA GLY A 253 -21.99 -33.03 4.30
C GLY A 253 -22.75 -32.03 5.18
N ASN A 254 -22.69 -32.22 6.50
CA ASN A 254 -23.29 -31.36 7.52
C ASN A 254 -22.26 -30.88 8.55
N GLY A 255 -20.97 -30.84 8.20
CA GLY A 255 -19.91 -30.48 9.13
C GLY A 255 -19.80 -28.97 9.36
N THR A 256 -19.24 -28.59 10.50
CA THR A 256 -18.60 -27.27 10.69
C THR A 256 -17.25 -27.23 9.97
N ALA A 257 -16.66 -26.04 9.83
CA ALA A 257 -15.33 -25.87 9.27
C ALA A 257 -14.30 -26.75 10.01
N GLU A 258 -14.31 -26.73 11.34
CA GLU A 258 -13.39 -27.50 12.19
C GLU A 258 -13.57 -29.00 12.07
N SER A 259 -14.82 -29.47 11.99
CA SER A 259 -15.10 -30.90 11.85
C SER A 259 -14.68 -31.44 10.48
N LEU A 260 -14.86 -30.64 9.42
CA LEU A 260 -14.38 -30.98 8.09
C LEU A 260 -12.85 -30.96 8.08
N ALA A 261 -12.20 -29.93 8.62
CA ALA A 261 -10.74 -29.88 8.75
C ALA A 261 -10.17 -31.10 9.48
N ALA A 262 -10.79 -31.54 10.58
CA ALA A 262 -10.40 -32.75 11.29
C ALA A 262 -10.49 -34.02 10.41
N TYR A 263 -11.54 -34.13 9.58
CA TYR A 263 -11.67 -35.20 8.60
C TYR A 263 -10.56 -35.14 7.54
N LEU A 264 -10.25 -33.96 6.99
CA LEU A 264 -9.23 -33.78 5.95
C LEU A 264 -7.81 -34.05 6.47
N ASN A 265 -7.55 -33.85 7.76
CA ASN A 265 -6.27 -34.14 8.38
C ASN A 265 -5.99 -35.64 8.60
N ASN A 266 -6.93 -36.52 8.29
CA ASN A 266 -6.67 -37.95 8.21
C ASN A 266 -6.30 -38.34 6.76
N PRO A 267 -5.02 -38.62 6.47
CA PRO A 267 -4.58 -38.90 5.10
C PRO A 267 -5.20 -40.17 4.51
N ALA A 268 -5.73 -41.07 5.34
CA ALA A 268 -6.46 -42.25 4.86
C ALA A 268 -7.73 -41.90 4.07
N ASN A 269 -8.25 -40.66 4.23
CA ASN A 269 -9.42 -40.19 3.49
C ASN A 269 -9.09 -39.75 2.05
N GLY A 270 -7.80 -39.53 1.73
CA GLY A 270 -7.35 -39.25 0.36
C GLY A 270 -7.87 -37.94 -0.25
N VAL A 271 -8.31 -36.99 0.58
CA VAL A 271 -8.85 -35.70 0.15
C VAL A 271 -8.45 -34.60 1.13
N SER A 272 -8.17 -33.41 0.61
CA SER A 272 -7.92 -32.21 1.41
C SER A 272 -8.29 -30.96 0.62
N TYR A 273 -8.32 -29.83 1.32
CA TYR A 273 -8.47 -28.48 0.77
C TYR A 273 -7.48 -27.57 1.49
N HIS A 274 -7.20 -26.38 0.96
CA HIS A 274 -6.42 -25.36 1.67
C HIS A 274 -7.24 -24.77 2.82
N TYR A 275 -8.52 -24.50 2.54
CA TYR A 275 -9.44 -23.88 3.49
C TYR A 275 -10.74 -24.66 3.63
N THR A 276 -11.25 -24.71 4.85
CA THR A 276 -12.66 -25.03 5.12
C THR A 276 -13.34 -23.82 5.76
N LEU A 277 -14.55 -23.50 5.32
CA LEU A 277 -15.27 -22.31 5.79
C LEU A 277 -16.72 -22.63 6.15
N ARG A 278 -17.16 -22.15 7.32
CA ARG A 278 -18.56 -22.14 7.78
C ARG A 278 -18.71 -21.18 8.96
N ASP A 279 -19.79 -20.41 8.97
CA ASP A 279 -20.23 -19.56 10.09
C ASP A 279 -19.12 -18.61 10.57
N ALA A 280 -18.45 -17.96 9.61
CA ALA A 280 -17.30 -17.09 9.83
C ALA A 280 -16.10 -17.74 10.54
N VAL A 281 -15.99 -19.07 10.49
CA VAL A 281 -14.78 -19.80 10.90
C VAL A 281 -14.08 -20.35 9.66
N VAL A 282 -12.86 -19.90 9.43
CA VAL A 282 -11.93 -20.40 8.41
C VAL A 282 -10.92 -21.28 9.10
N VAL A 283 -10.79 -22.53 8.66
CA VAL A 283 -9.68 -23.39 9.11
C VAL A 283 -8.72 -23.60 7.95
N ARG A 284 -7.45 -23.28 8.20
CA ARG A 284 -6.34 -23.60 7.29
C ARG A 284 -5.93 -25.04 7.52
N VAL A 285 -6.02 -25.85 6.48
CA VAL A 285 -5.78 -27.31 6.52
C VAL A 285 -4.51 -27.68 5.76
N VAL A 286 -4.27 -27.02 4.62
CA VAL A 286 -3.04 -27.17 3.83
C VAL A 286 -2.49 -25.77 3.55
N PRO A 287 -1.19 -25.52 3.81
CA PRO A 287 -0.57 -24.24 3.46
C PRO A 287 -0.58 -24.04 1.93
N GLU A 288 -0.76 -22.81 1.45
CA GLU A 288 -0.90 -22.54 0.01
C GLU A 288 0.37 -22.83 -0.79
N GLU A 289 1.52 -23.01 -0.14
CA GLU A 289 2.79 -23.40 -0.73
C GLU A 289 2.81 -24.89 -1.14
N LEU A 290 1.85 -25.67 -0.64
CA LEU A 290 1.66 -27.09 -0.95
C LEU A 290 0.37 -27.33 -1.73
N ALA A 291 0.31 -28.45 -2.44
CA ALA A 291 -0.85 -28.87 -3.21
C ALA A 291 -1.81 -29.69 -2.33
N ALA A 292 -3.04 -29.22 -2.18
CA ALA A 292 -4.12 -30.00 -1.58
C ALA A 292 -4.61 -31.09 -2.53
N TRP A 293 -5.17 -32.18 -2.01
CA TRP A 293 -5.69 -33.32 -2.77
C TRP A 293 -7.17 -33.09 -3.13
N SER A 294 -7.45 -32.11 -3.99
CA SER A 294 -8.83 -31.65 -4.25
C SER A 294 -9.33 -31.92 -5.67
N VAL A 295 -8.46 -31.75 -6.66
CA VAL A 295 -8.79 -31.59 -8.09
C VAL A 295 -7.82 -32.34 -9.02
N LEU A 296 -7.33 -33.51 -8.58
CA LEU A 296 -6.50 -34.42 -9.38
C LEU A 296 -5.24 -33.73 -9.96
N SER A 297 -5.02 -33.79 -11.27
CA SER A 297 -3.85 -33.19 -11.93
C SER A 297 -3.84 -31.66 -11.89
N ALA A 298 -4.93 -31.01 -11.44
CA ALA A 298 -4.96 -29.57 -11.20
C ALA A 298 -4.46 -29.16 -9.80
N ASN A 299 -4.19 -30.12 -8.91
CA ASN A 299 -3.71 -29.84 -7.54
C ASN A 299 -2.48 -28.91 -7.51
N PRO A 300 -1.44 -29.10 -8.36
CA PRO A 300 -0.21 -28.31 -8.24
C PRO A 300 -0.39 -26.81 -8.49
N PHE A 301 -1.36 -26.40 -9.31
CA PHE A 301 -1.55 -24.99 -9.71
C PHE A 301 -2.84 -24.34 -9.15
N THR A 302 -3.50 -24.98 -8.19
CA THR A 302 -4.75 -24.46 -7.60
C THR A 302 -4.65 -24.25 -6.09
N VAL A 303 -5.43 -23.31 -5.59
CA VAL A 303 -5.81 -23.16 -4.18
C VAL A 303 -7.29 -23.52 -4.05
N ASN A 304 -7.67 -24.26 -3.01
CA ASN A 304 -9.00 -24.87 -2.92
C ASN A 304 -9.68 -24.56 -1.58
N LEU A 305 -10.91 -24.04 -1.63
CA LEU A 305 -11.75 -23.76 -0.47
C LEU A 305 -13.03 -24.59 -0.52
N CYS A 306 -13.35 -25.28 0.57
CA CYS A 306 -14.60 -26.01 0.71
C CYS A 306 -15.52 -25.33 1.73
N PHE A 307 -16.76 -25.05 1.31
CA PHE A 307 -17.81 -24.61 2.23
C PHE A 307 -18.29 -25.83 3.04
N ALA A 308 -17.94 -25.92 4.32
CA ALA A 308 -18.39 -27.02 5.17
C ALA A 308 -19.93 -26.98 5.31
N GLY A 309 -20.61 -28.11 5.40
CA GLY A 309 -22.07 -28.21 5.51
C GLY A 309 -22.85 -27.98 4.21
N SER A 310 -22.16 -27.65 3.11
CA SER A 310 -22.78 -27.30 1.83
C SER A 310 -23.04 -28.51 0.93
N ARG A 311 -23.91 -28.31 -0.07
CA ARG A 311 -24.23 -29.30 -1.11
C ARG A 311 -24.42 -28.62 -2.46
N ILE A 312 -24.05 -29.32 -3.52
CA ILE A 312 -24.31 -28.97 -4.91
C ILE A 312 -25.80 -28.77 -5.21
N ALA A 313 -26.67 -29.51 -4.51
CA ALA A 313 -28.12 -29.44 -4.67
C ALA A 313 -28.78 -28.25 -3.96
N TRP A 314 -28.01 -27.43 -3.24
CA TRP A 314 -28.55 -26.26 -2.57
C TRP A 314 -29.25 -25.31 -3.55
N THR A 315 -30.35 -24.74 -3.07
CA THR A 315 -31.04 -23.65 -3.74
C THR A 315 -30.23 -22.36 -3.59
N ARG A 316 -30.47 -21.38 -4.47
CA ARG A 316 -29.86 -20.05 -4.36
C ARG A 316 -30.13 -19.41 -2.99
N GLN A 317 -31.33 -19.57 -2.45
CA GLN A 317 -31.69 -19.00 -1.14
C GLN A 317 -30.86 -19.61 0.01
N GLN A 318 -30.53 -20.90 -0.06
CA GLN A 318 -29.66 -21.53 0.93
C GLN A 318 -28.22 -21.01 0.85
N TRP A 319 -27.72 -20.71 -0.35
CA TRP A 319 -26.44 -20.03 -0.50
C TRP A 319 -26.47 -18.59 0.02
N LEU A 320 -27.51 -17.83 -0.32
CA LEU A 320 -27.66 -16.45 0.15
C LEU A 320 -27.87 -16.35 1.67
N ALA A 321 -28.38 -17.41 2.31
CA ALA A 321 -28.48 -17.46 3.77
C ALA A 321 -27.10 -17.46 4.47
N ILE A 322 -26.03 -17.76 3.73
CA ILE A 322 -24.64 -17.76 4.24
C ILE A 322 -23.78 -16.72 3.51
N ASP A 323 -24.39 -15.61 3.07
CA ASP A 323 -23.70 -14.54 2.34
C ASP A 323 -22.43 -14.03 3.04
N GLY A 324 -22.40 -14.04 4.38
CA GLY A 324 -21.19 -13.73 5.15
C GLY A 324 -20.01 -14.66 4.80
N ASP A 325 -20.25 -15.96 4.66
CA ASP A 325 -19.24 -16.93 4.25
C ASP A 325 -18.86 -16.75 2.77
N LEU A 326 -19.82 -16.41 1.90
CA LEU A 326 -19.52 -16.08 0.50
C LEU A 326 -18.56 -14.89 0.40
N ARG A 327 -18.80 -13.86 1.20
CA ARG A 327 -17.95 -12.66 1.28
C ARG A 327 -16.56 -13.00 1.84
N ILE A 328 -16.46 -13.85 2.85
CA ILE A 328 -15.17 -14.32 3.38
C ILE A 328 -14.40 -15.12 2.33
N ALA A 329 -15.05 -16.05 1.63
CA ALA A 329 -14.42 -16.81 0.55
C ALA A 329 -13.92 -15.90 -0.58
N ALA A 330 -14.69 -14.87 -0.97
CA ALA A 330 -14.26 -13.88 -1.94
C ALA A 330 -13.02 -13.09 -1.48
N PHE A 331 -13.00 -12.66 -0.21
CA PHE A 331 -11.82 -12.01 0.39
C PHE A 331 -10.59 -12.93 0.37
N LEU A 332 -10.74 -14.20 0.76
CA LEU A 332 -9.65 -15.18 0.74
C LEU A 332 -9.14 -15.45 -0.69
N ALA A 333 -10.05 -15.50 -1.67
CA ALA A 333 -9.69 -15.70 -3.06
C ALA A 333 -8.88 -14.52 -3.61
N VAL A 334 -9.29 -13.28 -3.32
CA VAL A 334 -8.52 -12.08 -3.70
C VAL A 334 -7.18 -12.01 -2.95
N ARG A 335 -7.16 -12.35 -1.66
CA ARG A 335 -5.93 -12.47 -0.86
C ARG A 335 -4.94 -13.47 -1.47
N SER A 336 -5.42 -14.61 -1.95
CA SER A 336 -4.60 -15.63 -2.61
C SER A 336 -4.16 -15.17 -4.01
N ALA A 337 -5.02 -14.55 -4.80
CA ALA A 337 -4.69 -14.00 -6.11
C ALA A 337 -3.56 -12.96 -6.03
N HIS A 338 -3.62 -12.05 -5.06
CA HIS A 338 -2.54 -11.09 -4.81
C HIS A 338 -1.26 -11.77 -4.32
N ARG A 339 -1.36 -12.80 -3.46
CA ARG A 339 -0.20 -13.53 -2.95
C ARG A 339 0.59 -14.26 -4.05
N HIS A 340 -0.11 -14.83 -5.04
CA HIS A 340 0.52 -15.68 -6.07
C HIS A 340 0.54 -15.04 -7.47
N GLY A 341 0.10 -13.79 -7.60
CA GLY A 341 0.15 -13.01 -8.83
C GLY A 341 -0.70 -13.56 -9.98
N TYR A 342 -1.92 -14.06 -9.71
CA TYR A 342 -2.89 -14.46 -10.74
C TYR A 342 -4.15 -13.57 -10.74
N SER A 343 -4.96 -13.66 -11.79
CA SER A 343 -6.15 -12.82 -11.99
C SER A 343 -7.18 -12.95 -10.85
N THR A 344 -7.87 -11.85 -10.52
CA THR A 344 -9.06 -11.85 -9.64
C THR A 344 -10.37 -12.03 -10.42
N GLU A 345 -10.30 -12.26 -11.73
CA GLU A 345 -11.47 -12.54 -12.56
C GLU A 345 -12.25 -13.75 -12.04
N VAL A 346 -13.57 -13.62 -11.97
CA VAL A 346 -14.46 -14.73 -11.62
C VAL A 346 -14.89 -15.43 -12.91
N ILE A 347 -14.41 -16.65 -13.11
CA ILE A 347 -14.73 -17.50 -14.26
C ILE A 347 -15.94 -18.36 -13.90
N GLU A 348 -17.14 -17.82 -14.12
CA GLU A 348 -18.41 -18.54 -13.93
C GLU A 348 -18.83 -19.35 -15.19
N PRO A 349 -19.85 -20.22 -15.13
CA PRO A 349 -20.45 -20.81 -16.34
C PRO A 349 -20.94 -19.72 -17.33
N ASP A 350 -20.68 -19.80 -18.64
CA ASP A 350 -20.09 -20.88 -19.44
C ASP A 350 -18.55 -20.78 -19.55
N TYR A 351 -17.85 -21.60 -18.77
CA TYR A 351 -16.41 -21.53 -18.55
C TYR A 351 -15.53 -21.49 -19.82
N TYR A 352 -14.39 -20.80 -19.72
CA TYR A 352 -13.26 -20.86 -20.65
C TYR A 352 -11.96 -21.04 -19.85
N VAL A 353 -10.92 -21.59 -20.47
CA VAL A 353 -9.61 -21.79 -19.81
C VAL A 353 -8.94 -20.44 -19.52
N GLY A 354 -8.70 -20.16 -18.24
CA GLY A 354 -8.10 -18.90 -17.79
C GLY A 354 -7.60 -18.95 -16.34
N GLU A 355 -6.83 -17.95 -15.97
CA GLU A 355 -6.42 -17.71 -14.57
C GLU A 355 -7.52 -16.93 -13.87
N GLY A 356 -7.79 -17.26 -12.62
CA GLY A 356 -8.90 -16.63 -11.92
C GLY A 356 -9.54 -17.49 -10.84
N ILE A 357 -10.65 -16.99 -10.33
CA ILE A 357 -11.45 -17.60 -9.28
C ILE A 357 -12.60 -18.35 -9.93
N SER A 358 -12.77 -19.63 -9.60
CA SER A 358 -13.81 -20.48 -10.17
C SER A 358 -14.20 -21.59 -9.20
N ASP A 359 -14.84 -22.66 -9.69
CA ASP A 359 -15.26 -23.82 -8.92
C ASP A 359 -14.68 -25.13 -9.47
N HIS A 360 -14.96 -26.27 -8.83
CA HIS A 360 -14.51 -27.55 -9.35
C HIS A 360 -15.07 -27.85 -10.75
N LYS A 361 -16.30 -27.42 -11.04
CA LYS A 361 -16.92 -27.68 -12.35
C LYS A 361 -16.14 -27.03 -13.51
N TYR A 362 -15.46 -25.90 -13.30
CA TYR A 362 -14.47 -25.36 -14.24
C TYR A 362 -13.37 -26.37 -14.58
N VAL A 363 -12.82 -27.06 -13.59
CA VAL A 363 -11.77 -28.08 -13.78
C VAL A 363 -12.27 -29.20 -14.69
N THR A 364 -13.52 -29.63 -14.52
CA THR A 364 -14.13 -30.66 -15.37
C THR A 364 -14.48 -30.15 -16.76
N ARG A 365 -15.03 -28.94 -16.89
CA ARG A 365 -15.59 -28.45 -18.16
C ARG A 365 -14.59 -27.71 -19.03
N ALA A 366 -13.74 -26.87 -18.45
CA ALA A 366 -12.74 -26.11 -19.18
C ALA A 366 -11.42 -26.88 -19.30
N LEU A 367 -10.96 -27.53 -18.22
CA LEU A 367 -9.67 -28.25 -18.23
C LEU A 367 -9.79 -29.72 -18.63
N GLY A 368 -10.99 -30.30 -18.64
CA GLY A 368 -11.22 -31.72 -18.95
C GLY A 368 -10.69 -32.67 -17.88
N ILE A 369 -10.56 -32.22 -16.63
CA ILE A 369 -10.01 -32.99 -15.50
C ILE A 369 -11.12 -33.34 -14.51
N GLY A 370 -11.23 -34.62 -14.15
CA GLY A 370 -12.22 -35.10 -13.18
C GLY A 370 -13.65 -35.10 -13.71
N SER A 371 -14.61 -35.26 -12.80
CA SER A 371 -16.05 -35.35 -13.12
C SER A 371 -16.95 -34.62 -12.13
N HIS A 372 -16.35 -33.86 -11.20
CA HIS A 372 -17.07 -33.17 -10.15
C HIS A 372 -17.72 -31.89 -10.67
N THR A 373 -18.78 -31.47 -9.99
CA THR A 373 -19.66 -30.39 -10.47
C THR A 373 -20.00 -29.36 -9.39
N ASP A 374 -19.28 -29.39 -8.27
CA ASP A 374 -19.27 -28.30 -7.28
C ASP A 374 -18.99 -26.98 -7.98
N VAL A 375 -19.65 -25.87 -7.63
CA VAL A 375 -20.55 -25.64 -6.46
C VAL A 375 -22.04 -25.79 -6.76
N GLY A 376 -22.38 -26.26 -7.96
CA GLY A 376 -23.75 -26.54 -8.40
C GLY A 376 -24.43 -25.37 -9.13
N PRO A 377 -25.54 -25.65 -9.83
CA PRO A 377 -26.14 -24.72 -10.78
C PRO A 377 -26.81 -23.50 -10.13
N ASN A 378 -27.07 -23.53 -8.82
CA ASN A 378 -27.77 -22.45 -8.11
C ASN A 378 -26.83 -21.57 -7.26
N PHE A 379 -25.51 -21.76 -7.38
CA PHE A 379 -24.56 -20.89 -6.69
C PHE A 379 -24.72 -19.44 -7.18
N PRO A 380 -24.76 -18.44 -6.28
CA PRO A 380 -25.02 -17.06 -6.64
C PRO A 380 -23.77 -16.36 -7.15
N TRP A 381 -23.32 -16.69 -8.36
CA TRP A 381 -22.12 -16.14 -8.97
C TRP A 381 -22.13 -14.61 -9.09
N ASP A 382 -23.28 -14.00 -9.38
CA ASP A 382 -23.46 -12.55 -9.40
C ASP A 382 -23.12 -11.90 -8.05
N VAL A 383 -23.52 -12.52 -6.93
CA VAL A 383 -23.21 -12.03 -5.58
C VAL A 383 -21.76 -12.28 -5.23
N PHE A 384 -21.24 -13.48 -5.53
CA PHE A 384 -19.84 -13.80 -5.25
C PHE A 384 -18.88 -12.91 -6.06
N ALA A 385 -19.16 -12.68 -7.35
CA ALA A 385 -18.39 -11.78 -8.20
C ALA A 385 -18.47 -10.32 -7.73
N ALA A 386 -19.62 -9.86 -7.24
CA ALA A 386 -19.73 -8.55 -6.62
C ALA A 386 -18.86 -8.42 -5.35
N HIS A 387 -18.83 -9.45 -4.50
CA HIS A 387 -17.93 -9.48 -3.34
C HIS A 387 -16.46 -9.48 -3.78
N VAL A 388 -16.07 -10.32 -4.74
CA VAL A 388 -14.70 -10.34 -5.30
C VAL A 388 -14.33 -8.97 -5.85
N ALA A 389 -15.18 -8.34 -6.66
CA ALA A 389 -14.94 -7.00 -7.18
C ALA A 389 -14.75 -5.95 -6.07
N SER A 390 -15.51 -6.07 -4.97
CA SER A 390 -15.36 -5.17 -3.82
C SER A 390 -14.01 -5.28 -3.11
N PHE A 391 -13.34 -6.44 -3.19
CA PHE A 391 -11.99 -6.66 -2.66
C PHE A 391 -10.89 -6.47 -3.71
N ALA A 392 -11.15 -6.81 -4.97
CA ALA A 392 -10.20 -6.71 -6.09
C ALA A 392 -10.00 -5.26 -6.54
N GLY A 393 -10.99 -4.38 -6.33
CA GLY A 393 -10.89 -2.94 -6.60
C GLY A 393 -10.06 -2.14 -5.59
N GLY A 394 -9.52 -2.79 -4.56
CA GLY A 394 -8.70 -2.16 -3.53
C GLY A 394 -7.59 -3.09 -3.08
N THR A 395 -6.41 -2.98 -3.67
CA THR A 395 -5.19 -3.29 -2.91
C THR A 395 -5.00 -2.16 -1.90
N GLU A 396 -5.45 -2.38 -0.67
CA GLU A 396 -4.89 -1.62 0.43
C GLU A 396 -3.39 -1.91 0.47
N PRO A 397 -2.53 -0.88 0.36
CA PRO A 397 -1.12 -1.05 0.50
C PRO A 397 -0.88 -1.49 1.93
N THR A 398 -0.07 -2.51 2.09
CA THR A 398 0.35 -2.93 3.41
C THR A 398 1.17 -1.83 4.08
N ALA A 399 1.45 -1.97 5.37
CA ALA A 399 2.36 -1.06 6.06
C ALA A 399 3.74 -1.00 5.37
N ILE A 400 4.19 -2.12 4.78
CA ILE A 400 5.42 -2.18 3.99
C ILE A 400 5.29 -1.39 2.68
N ASP A 401 4.17 -1.52 1.97
CA ASP A 401 3.92 -0.75 0.76
C ASP A 401 3.86 0.76 1.04
N LEU A 402 3.23 1.16 2.16
CA LEU A 402 3.17 2.54 2.62
C LEU A 402 4.56 3.07 2.98
N ARG A 403 5.36 2.27 3.70
CA ARG A 403 6.74 2.64 4.05
C ARG A 403 7.64 2.71 2.82
N ALA A 404 7.46 1.83 1.84
CA ALA A 404 8.22 1.82 0.59
C ALA A 404 7.96 3.10 -0.21
N ALA A 405 6.68 3.51 -0.32
CA ALA A 405 6.31 4.75 -0.97
C ALA A 405 6.92 5.99 -0.27
N ALA A 406 7.07 5.95 1.06
CA ALA A 406 7.73 7.02 1.83
C ALA A 406 9.28 6.97 1.78
N SER A 407 9.87 5.92 1.21
CA SER A 407 11.31 5.64 1.26
C SER A 407 11.89 5.39 -0.14
N PRO A 408 11.82 6.38 -1.07
CA PRO A 408 12.18 6.17 -2.48
C PRO A 408 13.65 5.78 -2.69
N TRP A 409 14.52 6.05 -1.72
CA TRP A 409 15.93 5.63 -1.73
C TRP A 409 16.12 4.12 -1.72
N LEU A 410 15.10 3.33 -1.33
CA LEU A 410 15.15 1.87 -1.33
C LEU A 410 15.23 1.27 -2.73
N GLY A 411 14.78 1.99 -3.76
CA GLY A 411 14.67 1.46 -5.12
C GLY A 411 13.54 0.44 -5.29
N ALA A 412 13.62 -0.38 -6.34
CA ALA A 412 12.58 -1.35 -6.65
C ALA A 412 12.51 -2.49 -5.62
N ARG A 413 11.30 -3.00 -5.35
CA ARG A 413 11.12 -4.22 -4.54
C ARG A 413 11.70 -5.42 -5.29
N ARG A 414 12.41 -6.29 -4.56
CA ARG A 414 12.99 -7.55 -5.05
C ARG A 414 12.20 -8.79 -4.63
N THR A 415 11.56 -8.77 -3.46
CA THR A 415 10.67 -9.86 -3.05
C THR A 415 9.35 -9.79 -3.79
N ASP A 416 8.77 -10.96 -4.06
CA ASP A 416 7.38 -11.06 -4.50
C ASP A 416 6.46 -10.85 -3.28
N GLY A 417 5.92 -9.65 -3.14
CA GLY A 417 5.15 -9.26 -1.96
C GLY A 417 5.97 -9.19 -0.66
N GLU A 418 5.30 -9.48 0.46
CA GLU A 418 5.91 -9.56 1.79
C GLU A 418 6.19 -11.01 2.18
N LEU A 419 7.33 -11.24 2.82
CA LEU A 419 7.72 -12.51 3.42
C LEU A 419 7.44 -12.50 4.92
N SER A 420 7.20 -13.68 5.50
CA SER A 420 7.10 -13.82 6.96
C SER A 420 8.48 -13.86 7.59
N THR A 421 8.62 -13.22 8.74
CA THR A 421 9.83 -13.32 9.57
C THR A 421 9.95 -14.71 10.22
N PRO A 422 11.16 -15.26 10.43
CA PRO A 422 11.42 -16.50 11.15
C PRO A 422 10.68 -16.71 12.49
N ASP A 423 10.42 -15.64 13.25
CA ASP A 423 9.65 -15.71 14.51
C ASP A 423 8.13 -15.92 14.30
N GLY A 424 7.65 -15.78 13.06
CA GLY A 424 6.25 -15.92 12.66
C GLY A 424 5.35 -14.73 12.97
N VAL A 425 5.89 -13.62 13.51
CA VAL A 425 5.09 -12.48 13.97
C VAL A 425 5.04 -11.36 12.92
N GLY A 426 6.20 -10.91 12.49
CA GLY A 426 6.35 -9.80 11.54
C GLY A 426 6.24 -10.19 10.08
N ARG A 427 6.46 -9.18 9.24
CA ARG A 427 6.58 -9.28 7.79
C ARG A 427 7.76 -8.46 7.31
N PHE A 428 8.37 -8.83 6.19
CA PHE A 428 9.40 -8.01 5.58
C PHE A 428 9.37 -8.07 4.05
N ALA A 429 10.01 -7.10 3.40
CA ALA A 429 10.27 -7.13 1.97
C ALA A 429 11.68 -6.62 1.67
N GLU A 430 12.31 -7.17 0.64
CA GLU A 430 13.62 -6.72 0.15
C GLU A 430 13.43 -5.71 -0.98
N PHE A 431 14.31 -4.70 -1.00
CA PHE A 431 14.42 -3.69 -2.05
C PHE A 431 15.87 -3.57 -2.53
N GLU A 432 16.11 -2.84 -3.61
CA GLU A 432 17.44 -2.69 -4.21
C GLU A 432 18.53 -2.19 -3.25
N HIS A 433 18.16 -1.31 -2.31
CA HIS A 433 19.09 -0.63 -1.41
C HIS A 433 18.77 -0.81 0.08
N GLY A 434 17.85 -1.73 0.41
CA GLY A 434 17.50 -2.01 1.79
C GLY A 434 16.34 -2.97 1.93
N TYR A 435 15.78 -3.01 3.13
CA TYR A 435 14.66 -3.86 3.51
C TYR A 435 13.61 -3.01 4.20
N ILE A 436 12.38 -3.48 4.25
CA ILE A 436 11.39 -2.95 5.18
C ILE A 436 10.90 -4.09 6.04
N TYR A 437 10.91 -3.88 7.36
CA TYR A 437 10.35 -4.81 8.33
C TYR A 437 9.12 -4.17 8.96
N TRP A 438 8.06 -4.97 9.14
CA TRP A 438 6.84 -4.62 9.84
C TRP A 438 6.59 -5.57 11.00
N HIS A 439 6.13 -5.00 12.12
CA HIS A 439 5.64 -5.73 13.28
C HIS A 439 4.42 -4.99 13.86
N PRO A 440 3.41 -5.71 14.43
CA PRO A 440 2.20 -5.07 14.97
C PRO A 440 2.46 -4.01 16.04
N ASP A 441 3.53 -4.14 16.82
CA ASP A 441 3.86 -3.21 17.92
C ASP A 441 4.83 -2.09 17.51
N THR A 442 5.48 -2.19 16.35
CA THR A 442 6.54 -1.23 15.94
C THR A 442 6.32 -0.65 14.55
N ASP A 443 5.22 -0.96 13.86
CA ASP A 443 4.94 -0.53 12.50
C ASP A 443 6.02 -0.95 11.48
N ALA A 444 5.91 -0.44 10.25
CA ALA A 444 6.85 -0.72 9.16
C ALA A 444 7.97 0.32 9.14
N HIS A 445 9.22 -0.14 9.06
CA HIS A 445 10.42 0.69 9.03
C HIS A 445 11.43 0.24 7.98
N ALA A 446 12.03 1.20 7.28
CA ALA A 446 13.03 0.92 6.26
C ALA A 446 14.44 0.80 6.87
N ILE A 447 15.15 -0.26 6.52
CA ILE A 447 16.50 -0.61 6.99
C ILE A 447 17.47 -0.55 5.79
N PRO A 448 18.47 0.35 5.78
CA PRO A 448 19.48 0.39 4.73
C PRO A 448 20.30 -0.90 4.69
N THR A 449 20.73 -1.35 3.50
CA THR A 449 21.56 -2.57 3.36
C THR A 449 22.78 -2.55 4.30
N ALA A 450 23.42 -1.40 4.46
CA ALA A 450 24.60 -1.25 5.31
C ALA A 450 24.35 -1.46 6.82
N ILE A 451 23.09 -1.30 7.28
CA ILE A 451 22.65 -1.63 8.64
C ILE A 451 22.14 -3.07 8.69
N MET A 452 21.45 -3.51 7.63
CA MET A 452 20.92 -4.87 7.51
C MET A 452 22.00 -5.95 7.70
N ASP A 453 23.21 -5.73 7.20
CA ASP A 453 24.31 -6.69 7.37
C ASP A 453 24.62 -6.97 8.86
N LYS A 454 24.58 -5.94 9.71
CA LYS A 454 24.79 -6.09 11.16
C LYS A 454 23.56 -6.69 11.85
N TYR A 455 22.38 -6.30 11.40
CA TYR A 455 21.14 -6.90 11.89
C TYR A 455 21.11 -8.42 11.62
N ALA A 456 21.59 -8.84 10.44
CA ALA A 456 21.76 -10.24 10.07
C ALA A 456 22.81 -10.98 10.92
N GLU A 457 23.94 -10.35 11.22
CA GLU A 457 24.97 -10.90 12.11
C GLU A 457 24.42 -11.20 13.53
N LEU A 458 23.44 -10.41 13.95
CA LEU A 458 22.79 -10.52 15.25
C LEU A 458 21.46 -11.30 15.17
N ASP A 459 21.34 -12.26 14.24
CA ASP A 459 20.18 -13.14 14.07
C ASP A 459 18.84 -12.42 13.83
N TRP A 460 18.90 -11.24 13.18
CA TRP A 460 17.73 -10.41 12.82
C TRP A 460 16.76 -10.19 13.99
N GLU A 461 15.45 -10.29 13.74
CA GLU A 461 14.39 -10.11 14.74
C GLU A 461 14.37 -11.21 15.79
N THR A 462 14.96 -12.37 15.50
CA THR A 462 15.07 -13.47 16.47
C THR A 462 16.20 -13.28 17.47
N GLY A 463 17.14 -12.39 17.16
CA GLY A 463 18.24 -12.04 18.04
C GLY A 463 17.93 -10.83 18.94
N PRO A 464 18.96 -10.30 19.62
CA PRO A 464 18.77 -9.38 20.74
C PRO A 464 18.33 -7.97 20.31
N LEU A 465 18.42 -7.63 19.02
CA LEU A 465 17.95 -6.33 18.51
C LEU A 465 16.42 -6.26 18.43
N GLY A 466 15.74 -7.37 18.14
CA GLY A 466 14.30 -7.35 17.82
C GLY A 466 13.98 -6.48 16.60
N TYR A 467 12.76 -5.97 16.51
CA TYR A 467 12.31 -5.19 15.35
C TYR A 467 12.81 -3.74 15.37
N PRO A 468 12.94 -3.09 14.19
CA PRO A 468 13.17 -1.65 14.10
C PRO A 468 12.00 -0.88 14.73
N THR A 469 12.30 0.24 15.37
CA THR A 469 11.28 1.11 16.01
C THR A 469 11.33 2.56 15.49
N ALA A 470 12.25 2.84 14.55
CA ALA A 470 12.40 4.12 13.91
C ALA A 470 13.07 3.97 12.53
N GLU A 471 12.87 4.96 11.68
CA GLU A 471 13.67 5.12 10.46
C GLU A 471 15.14 5.38 10.82
N HIS A 472 16.03 5.02 9.90
CA HIS A 472 17.43 5.39 10.06
C HIS A 472 17.61 6.91 9.99
N SER A 473 18.62 7.41 10.71
CA SER A 473 19.07 8.79 10.65
C SER A 473 20.41 8.87 9.93
N GLU A 474 20.53 9.81 9.00
CA GLU A 474 21.84 10.23 8.49
C GLU A 474 22.52 11.11 9.53
N LEU A 475 23.74 10.72 9.90
CA LEU A 475 24.54 11.39 10.90
C LEU A 475 25.66 12.19 10.21
N PRO A 476 25.62 13.53 10.28
CA PRO A 476 26.72 14.34 9.80
C PRO A 476 27.95 14.09 10.69
N ASP A 477 29.13 14.13 10.08
CA ASP A 477 30.37 14.02 10.82
C ASP A 477 31.15 15.34 10.81
N PRO A 478 30.96 16.19 11.83
CA PRO A 478 31.66 17.48 11.93
C PRO A 478 33.17 17.34 12.09
N ARG A 479 33.70 16.14 12.37
CA ARG A 479 35.15 15.86 12.46
C ARG A 479 35.75 15.44 11.13
N GLY A 480 34.95 15.36 10.05
CA GLY A 480 35.42 15.18 8.68
C GLY A 480 35.98 13.79 8.37
N SER A 481 35.64 12.78 9.15
CA SER A 481 36.08 11.39 9.00
C SER A 481 35.03 10.46 8.38
N GLY A 482 33.89 11.01 7.95
CA GLY A 482 32.88 10.40 7.06
C GLY A 482 31.48 10.34 7.69
N PRO A 483 30.40 10.59 6.91
CA PRO A 483 29.03 10.52 7.43
C PRO A 483 28.69 9.10 7.89
N GLY A 484 27.64 8.96 8.68
CA GLY A 484 27.15 7.65 9.12
C GLY A 484 25.64 7.52 9.11
N LEU A 485 25.20 6.32 9.46
CA LEU A 485 23.81 5.96 9.65
C LEU A 485 23.63 5.48 11.08
N ALA A 486 22.51 5.79 11.70
CA ALA A 486 22.07 5.15 12.94
C ALA A 486 20.62 4.71 12.82
N GLN A 487 20.31 3.51 13.29
CA GLN A 487 18.94 3.00 13.30
C GLN A 487 18.60 2.36 14.64
N THR A 488 17.44 2.72 15.16
CA THR A 488 16.94 2.25 16.46
C THR A 488 16.07 1.00 16.29
N PHE A 489 16.33 0.02 17.15
CA PHE A 489 15.60 -1.22 17.29
C PHE A 489 15.14 -1.36 18.75
N GLN A 490 14.25 -2.34 19.02
CA GLN A 490 13.76 -2.62 20.38
C GLN A 490 14.91 -2.85 21.38
N GLY A 491 15.98 -3.52 20.94
CA GLY A 491 17.15 -3.90 21.74
C GLY A 491 18.34 -2.94 21.70
N GLY A 492 18.23 -1.77 21.06
CA GLY A 492 19.33 -0.79 21.02
C GLY A 492 19.44 -0.07 19.68
N ILE A 493 20.63 0.43 19.36
CA ILE A 493 20.86 1.22 18.15
C ILE A 493 22.04 0.63 17.38
N VAL A 494 21.90 0.45 16.07
CA VAL A 494 23.00 0.08 15.18
C VAL A 494 23.56 1.34 14.54
N TYR A 495 24.86 1.55 14.69
CA TYR A 495 25.61 2.66 14.09
C TYR A 495 26.51 2.14 12.97
N ARG A 496 26.50 2.83 11.82
CA ARG A 496 27.35 2.52 10.66
C ARG A 496 27.99 3.78 10.13
N ARG A 497 29.28 3.98 10.37
CA ARG A 497 30.06 5.07 9.77
C ARG A 497 30.55 4.66 8.38
N ALA A 498 30.50 5.53 7.38
CA ALA A 498 30.90 5.22 6.00
C ALA A 498 32.26 4.49 5.92
N ALA A 499 32.35 3.46 5.09
CA ALA A 499 33.52 2.58 4.93
C ALA A 499 34.05 1.83 6.19
N GLN A 500 33.37 1.87 7.35
CA GLN A 500 33.72 1.11 8.56
C GLN A 500 32.65 0.06 8.92
N PRO A 501 32.91 -0.97 9.72
CA PRO A 501 31.84 -1.89 10.15
C PRO A 501 30.69 -1.20 10.89
N ALA A 502 29.54 -1.88 10.98
CA ALA A 502 28.42 -1.46 11.81
C ALA A 502 28.53 -2.07 13.21
N TYR A 503 28.16 -1.32 14.24
CA TYR A 503 28.27 -1.73 15.64
C TYR A 503 26.97 -1.49 16.38
N TRP A 504 26.60 -2.43 17.24
CA TRP A 504 25.43 -2.35 18.10
C TRP A 504 25.78 -1.68 19.44
N VAL A 505 25.02 -0.65 19.80
CA VAL A 505 25.16 0.10 21.05
C VAL A 505 23.86 -0.04 21.84
N HIS A 506 23.94 -0.52 23.08
CA HIS A 506 22.76 -0.83 23.88
C HIS A 506 22.99 -0.69 25.39
N GLY A 507 21.90 -0.86 26.14
CA GLY A 507 21.92 -0.97 27.60
C GLY A 507 22.64 0.17 28.31
N ALA A 508 23.35 -0.19 29.38
CA ALA A 508 23.98 0.75 30.30
C ALA A 508 25.18 1.48 29.67
N ILE A 509 25.94 0.80 28.79
CA ILE A 509 27.03 1.41 28.02
C ILE A 509 26.48 2.45 27.05
N GLY A 510 25.45 2.11 26.29
CA GLY A 510 24.79 3.03 25.36
C GLY A 510 24.22 4.26 26.08
N ALA A 511 23.57 4.08 27.23
CA ALA A 511 23.08 5.19 28.05
C ALA A 511 24.21 6.11 28.55
N ARG A 512 25.37 5.54 28.94
CA ARG A 512 26.54 6.33 29.35
C ARG A 512 27.18 7.08 28.18
N TRP A 513 27.24 6.47 27.01
CA TRP A 513 27.75 7.08 25.79
C TRP A 513 26.85 8.21 25.29
N ALA A 514 25.53 7.98 25.31
CA ALA A 514 24.52 9.01 25.05
C ALA A 514 24.71 10.24 25.94
N ALA A 515 24.86 10.03 27.25
CA ALA A 515 25.16 11.11 28.20
C ALA A 515 26.50 11.83 27.89
N ALA A 516 27.46 11.14 27.27
CA ALA A 516 28.73 11.73 26.85
C ALA A 516 28.65 12.55 25.55
N GLY A 517 27.45 12.70 24.96
CA GLY A 517 27.24 13.45 23.71
C GLY A 517 27.27 12.59 22.44
N TYR A 518 27.06 11.27 22.57
CA TYR A 518 27.01 10.33 21.44
C TYR A 518 28.27 10.38 20.54
N GLU A 519 28.13 10.17 19.23
CA GLU A 519 29.22 10.13 18.26
C GLU A 519 29.97 11.46 18.12
N ASN A 520 29.32 12.56 18.48
CA ASN A 520 29.90 13.90 18.50
C ASN A 520 30.56 14.24 19.84
N GLY A 521 30.41 13.38 20.84
CA GLY A 521 30.96 13.49 22.20
C GLY A 521 32.43 13.11 22.30
N GLU A 522 32.99 13.20 23.51
CA GLU A 522 34.44 13.01 23.72
C GLU A 522 34.95 11.61 23.36
N LEU A 523 34.07 10.61 23.38
CA LEU A 523 34.39 9.22 23.04
C LEU A 523 34.38 8.95 21.53
N GLY A 524 33.63 9.75 20.75
CA GLY A 524 33.48 9.56 19.31
C GLY A 524 32.57 8.38 18.94
N TRP A 525 32.75 7.88 17.71
CA TRP A 525 31.95 6.80 17.15
C TRP A 525 32.24 5.44 17.80
N PRO A 526 31.27 4.50 17.83
CA PRO A 526 31.53 3.12 18.22
C PRO A 526 32.60 2.48 17.32
N ALA A 527 33.48 1.69 17.90
CA ALA A 527 34.58 1.01 17.21
C ALA A 527 34.58 -0.52 17.44
N SER A 528 33.67 -1.03 18.27
CA SER A 528 33.41 -2.44 18.48
C SER A 528 31.97 -2.64 18.94
N ASP A 529 31.47 -3.88 18.91
CA ASP A 529 30.37 -4.28 19.79
C ASP A 529 30.87 -4.43 21.24
N GLU A 530 29.98 -4.76 22.16
CA GLU A 530 30.38 -5.11 23.53
C GLU A 530 31.23 -6.40 23.54
N THR A 531 32.39 -6.35 24.22
CA THR A 531 33.27 -7.48 24.48
C THR A 531 33.19 -7.84 25.96
N ALA A 532 33.12 -9.14 26.25
CA ALA A 532 33.21 -9.64 27.62
C ALA A 532 34.53 -9.24 28.29
N HIS A 533 34.44 -8.87 29.57
CA HIS A 533 35.55 -8.58 30.47
C HIS A 533 35.40 -9.40 31.75
N ASP A 534 36.49 -9.60 32.51
CA ASP A 534 36.54 -10.56 33.63
C ASP A 534 35.40 -10.40 34.65
N ASP A 535 34.91 -9.17 34.85
CA ASP A 535 33.82 -8.81 35.78
C ASP A 535 32.67 -8.03 35.12
N GLY A 536 32.58 -8.02 33.79
CA GLY A 536 31.55 -7.27 33.07
C GLY A 536 31.68 -7.27 31.55
N VAL A 537 31.39 -6.14 30.92
CA VAL A 537 31.53 -5.93 29.47
C VAL A 537 32.14 -4.56 29.20
N TYR A 538 32.78 -4.40 28.05
CA TYR A 538 33.20 -3.09 27.58
C TYR A 538 32.88 -2.90 26.11
N GLN A 539 32.73 -1.65 25.69
CA GLN A 539 32.64 -1.27 24.28
C GLN A 539 33.69 -0.23 23.96
N SER A 540 34.42 -0.43 22.86
CA SER A 540 35.43 0.52 22.39
C SER A 540 34.79 1.57 21.49
N PHE A 541 35.27 2.80 21.60
CA PHE A 541 34.90 3.95 20.81
C PHE A 541 36.18 4.58 20.21
N GLU A 542 36.02 5.44 19.21
CA GLU A 542 37.12 6.05 18.46
C GLU A 542 38.23 6.66 19.35
N PHE A 543 37.83 7.29 20.46
CA PHE A 543 38.75 7.97 21.38
C PHE A 543 38.70 7.41 22.81
N GLY A 544 38.18 6.21 23.01
CA GLY A 544 38.03 5.69 24.36
C GLY A 544 37.32 4.36 24.48
N ARG A 545 36.89 4.04 25.69
CA ARG A 545 36.16 2.81 26.02
C ARG A 545 35.21 3.05 27.17
N ILE A 546 34.07 2.37 27.16
CA ILE A 546 33.16 2.34 28.31
C ILE A 546 33.13 0.93 28.85
N TYR A 547 33.38 0.79 30.16
CA TYR A 547 33.25 -0.43 30.92
C TYR A 547 31.96 -0.41 31.73
N TRP A 548 31.22 -1.51 31.69
CA TRP A 548 30.13 -1.81 32.60
C TRP A 548 30.51 -3.03 33.44
N VAL A 549 30.42 -2.87 34.76
CA VAL A 549 30.46 -3.94 35.75
C VAL A 549 29.22 -3.76 36.66
N PRO A 550 28.72 -4.79 37.36
CA PRO A 550 27.43 -4.75 38.06
C PRO A 550 27.16 -3.51 38.93
N ASP A 551 28.20 -2.91 39.54
CA ASP A 551 28.07 -1.74 40.42
C ASP A 551 28.62 -0.43 39.84
N GLN A 552 29.23 -0.44 38.64
CA GLN A 552 29.94 0.72 38.11
C GLN A 552 29.92 0.80 36.58
N ILE A 553 29.79 2.02 36.06
CA ILE A 553 29.97 2.33 34.65
C ILE A 553 31.04 3.40 34.54
N VAL A 554 32.15 3.06 33.87
CA VAL A 554 33.33 3.93 33.72
C VAL A 554 33.59 4.18 32.25
N ALA A 555 33.63 5.45 31.85
CA ALA A 555 34.06 5.87 30.53
C ALA A 555 35.49 6.39 30.61
N LEU A 556 36.38 5.90 29.76
CA LEU A 556 37.79 6.25 29.70
C LEU A 556 38.11 6.86 28.34
N ARG A 557 38.86 7.96 28.31
CA ARG A 557 39.34 8.61 27.09
C ARG A 557 40.82 8.30 26.87
N ASN A 558 41.17 7.96 25.63
CA ASN A 558 42.53 7.70 25.17
C ASN A 558 43.29 9.04 25.02
N SER A 559 43.93 9.51 26.09
CA SER A 559 44.67 10.80 26.10
C SER A 559 46.13 10.67 26.57
N GLY A 560 46.67 9.45 26.60
CA GLY A 560 48.00 9.11 27.12
C GLY A 560 47.93 7.96 28.12
N ASP A 561 49.07 7.53 28.67
CA ASP A 561 49.11 6.53 29.74
C ASP A 561 49.24 7.24 31.10
N PRO A 562 48.30 7.06 32.05
CA PRO A 562 47.07 6.26 31.97
C PRO A 562 45.89 7.00 31.29
N ASP A 563 44.93 6.22 30.77
CA ASP A 563 43.66 6.72 30.23
C ASP A 563 42.93 7.61 31.25
N THR A 564 42.24 8.64 30.78
CA THR A 564 41.58 9.63 31.65
C THR A 564 40.09 9.30 31.84
N PRO A 565 39.59 9.15 33.07
CA PRO A 565 38.17 8.98 33.33
C PRO A 565 37.35 10.19 32.86
N LEU A 566 36.24 9.93 32.18
CA LEU A 566 35.25 10.95 31.82
C LEU A 566 34.23 11.09 32.95
N ASP A 567 34.14 12.29 33.50
CA ASP A 567 33.13 12.64 34.50
C ASP A 567 31.71 12.37 33.97
N ARG A 568 30.79 12.00 34.88
CA ARG A 568 29.37 11.97 34.53
C ARG A 568 28.91 13.42 34.35
N PRO A 569 28.30 13.78 33.21
CA PRO A 569 27.63 15.06 33.09
C PRO A 569 26.61 15.21 34.23
N ALA A 570 26.51 16.43 34.76
CA ALA A 570 25.61 16.77 35.88
C ALA A 570 24.14 16.62 35.53
#